data_AF-A0A6H9YTY5-F1
#
_entry.id   AF-A0A6H9YTY5-F1
#
_cell.length_a   1.000
_cell.length_b   1.000
_cell.length_c   1.000
_cell.angle_alpha   90.00
_cell.angle_beta   90.00
_cell.angle_gamma   90.00
#
_symmetry.space_group_name_H-M   'P 1'
#
loop_
_entity.id
_entity.type
_entity.pdbx_description
1 polymer ?
#
loop_
_entity_poly.entity_id
_entity_poly.type
_entity_poly.pdbx_seq_one_letter_code
_entity_poly.pdbx_strand_id
1 'polypeptide(L)'
;MRTREIHVIRERWHFYCLDCLRPYDDVYEARHADDGHGGDAVAWFHAGMASQPPWTEPKCPFCEGLHVKVLPGGTLVPKQR
;
A
#
# COMPACT_ATOMS: atom_id res chain seq x y z
N MET A 1 16.70 -4.35 25.66
CA MET A 1 16.16 -3.73 24.43
C MET A 1 15.08 -4.65 23.89
N ARG A 2 13.79 -4.30 24.04
CA ARG A 2 12.69 -5.12 23.48
C ARG A 2 12.75 -4.97 21.96
N THR A 3 12.95 -6.07 21.24
CA THR A 3 12.84 -6.10 19.79
C THR A 3 11.39 -5.78 19.44
N ARG A 4 11.13 -4.64 18.80
CA ARG A 4 9.80 -4.36 18.23
C ARG A 4 9.56 -5.40 17.14
N GLU A 5 8.53 -6.20 17.29
CA GLU A 5 8.10 -7.12 16.23
C GLU A 5 7.49 -6.28 15.11
N ILE A 6 8.12 -6.29 13.93
CA ILE A 6 7.61 -5.60 12.75
C ILE A 6 7.09 -6.69 11.82
N HIS A 7 5.79 -6.67 11.59
CA HIS A 7 5.16 -7.56 10.62
C HIS A 7 4.98 -6.81 9.30
N VAL A 8 5.53 -7.36 8.21
CA VAL A 8 5.46 -6.74 6.88
C VAL A 8 4.50 -7.54 6.01
N ILE A 9 3.46 -6.87 5.52
CA ILE A 9 2.47 -7.40 4.60
C ILE A 9 2.66 -6.72 3.25
N ARG A 10 2.90 -7.50 2.20
CA ARG A 10 2.89 -7.01 0.82
C ARG A 10 1.48 -7.14 0.27
N GLU A 11 0.93 -6.08 -0.29
CA GLU A 11 -0.44 -6.04 -0.76
C GLU A 11 -0.48 -5.52 -2.19
N ARG A 12 -1.26 -6.20 -3.04
CA ARG A 12 -1.60 -5.66 -4.35
C ARG A 12 -2.80 -4.74 -4.20
N TRP A 13 -2.77 -3.62 -4.89
CA TRP A 13 -3.83 -2.63 -4.95
C TRP A 13 -4.23 -2.40 -6.41
N HIS A 14 -5.54 -2.31 -6.64
CA HIS A 14 -6.13 -2.05 -7.94
C HIS A 14 -6.57 -0.59 -8.02
N PHE A 15 -6.19 0.06 -9.11
CA PHE A 15 -6.50 1.45 -9.36
C PHE A 15 -7.27 1.58 -10.67
N TYR A 16 -8.23 2.50 -10.71
CA TYR A 16 -8.98 2.83 -11.92
C TYR A 16 -9.16 4.33 -12.04
N CYS A 17 -8.50 4.93 -13.03
CA CYS A 17 -8.62 6.36 -13.30
C CYS A 17 -9.94 6.66 -14.01
N LEU A 18 -10.73 7.60 -13.46
CA LEU A 18 -11.99 8.03 -14.05
C LEU A 18 -11.81 9.09 -15.15
N ASP A 19 -10.63 9.73 -15.22
CA ASP A 19 -10.33 10.73 -16.24
C ASP A 19 -9.89 10.08 -17.56
N CYS A 20 -8.99 9.10 -17.52
CA CYS A 20 -8.49 8.40 -18.72
C CYS A 20 -8.96 6.94 -18.87
N LEU A 21 -9.81 6.46 -17.95
CA LEU A 21 -10.43 5.13 -17.96
C LEU A 21 -9.46 3.94 -17.98
N ARG A 22 -8.20 4.16 -17.58
CA ARG A 22 -7.18 3.11 -17.54
C ARG A 22 -7.10 2.46 -16.16
N PRO A 23 -7.17 1.11 -16.07
CA PRO A 23 -6.82 0.39 -14.87
C PRO A 23 -5.30 0.25 -14.75
N TYR A 24 -4.80 0.15 -13.52
CA TYR A 24 -3.45 -0.26 -13.22
C TYR A 24 -3.39 -0.90 -11.83
N ASP A 25 -2.36 -1.72 -11.63
CA ASP A 25 -2.11 -2.38 -10.35
C ASP A 25 -0.78 -1.90 -9.80
N ASP A 26 -0.69 -1.84 -8.47
CA ASP A 26 0.57 -1.57 -7.80
C ASP A 26 0.70 -2.41 -6.53
N VAL A 27 1.92 -2.49 -5.99
CA VAL A 27 2.23 -3.26 -4.79
C VAL A 27 2.78 -2.34 -3.71
N TYR A 28 2.14 -2.39 -2.56
CA TYR A 28 2.53 -1.65 -1.36
C TYR A 28 2.97 -2.61 -0.26
N GLU A 29 3.79 -2.12 0.64
CA GLU A 29 4.21 -2.78 1.87
C GLU A 29 3.55 -2.06 3.05
N ALA A 30 2.69 -2.75 3.78
CA ALA A 30 2.18 -2.33 5.08
C ALA A 30 3.08 -2.93 6.17
N ARG A 31 3.77 -2.08 6.93
CA ARG A 31 4.62 -2.49 8.06
C ARG A 31 3.91 -2.17 9.35
N HIS A 32 3.40 -3.22 9.98
CA HIS A 32 2.74 -3.15 11.28
C HIS A 32 3.80 -3.22 12.37
N ALA A 33 3.77 -2.26 13.28
CA ALA A 33 4.59 -2.26 14.48
C ALA A 33 3.71 -2.00 15.70
N ASP A 34 3.95 -2.76 16.77
CA ASP A 34 3.36 -2.49 18.08
C ASP A 34 3.84 -1.11 18.55
N ASP A 35 2.90 -0.21 18.80
CA ASP A 35 3.19 1.13 19.31
C ASP A 35 3.59 1.14 20.79
N GLY A 36 3.52 -0.01 21.47
CA GLY A 36 3.85 -0.19 22.88
C GLY A 36 2.73 0.24 23.84
N HIS A 37 1.59 0.66 23.29
CA HIS A 37 0.39 1.11 24.00
C HIS A 37 -0.86 0.30 23.64
N GLY A 38 -0.69 -0.79 22.88
CA GLY A 38 -1.78 -1.68 22.44
C GLY A 38 -2.44 -1.26 21.13
N GLY A 39 -1.85 -0.31 20.40
CA GLY A 39 -2.23 0.04 19.03
C GLY A 39 -1.25 -0.50 18.00
N ASP A 40 -1.78 -0.89 16.84
CA ASP A 40 -0.95 -1.22 15.69
C ASP A 40 -0.70 0.05 14.87
N ALA A 41 0.55 0.52 14.84
CA ALA A 41 0.97 1.55 13.92
C ALA A 41 1.33 0.92 12.57
N VAL A 42 0.74 1.41 11.48
CA VAL A 42 1.03 0.91 10.12
C VAL A 42 1.80 1.96 9.34
N ALA A 43 3.05 1.65 9.00
CA ALA A 43 3.86 2.44 8.09
C ALA A 43 3.78 1.87 6.67
N TRP A 44 3.49 2.72 5.69
CA TRP A 44 3.30 2.32 4.29
C TRP A 44 4.55 2.60 3.46
N PHE A 45 4.91 1.65 2.61
CA PHE A 45 6.00 1.79 1.66
C PHE A 45 5.54 1.44 0.24
N HIS A 46 6.03 2.20 -0.74
CA HIS A 46 5.83 1.98 -2.16
C HIS A 46 7.21 1.90 -2.82
N ALA A 47 7.46 0.82 -3.56
CA ALA A 47 8.78 0.56 -4.15
C ALA A 47 9.96 0.70 -3.16
N GLY A 48 9.75 0.33 -1.89
CA GLY A 48 10.76 0.42 -0.82
C GLY A 48 10.94 1.81 -0.19
N MET A 49 10.23 2.83 -0.68
CA MET A 49 10.26 4.20 -0.14
C MET A 49 9.05 4.45 0.75
N ALA A 50 9.22 5.24 1.82
CA ALA A 50 8.11 5.63 2.69
C ALA A 50 7.06 6.39 1.86
N SER A 51 5.80 6.04 2.08
CA SER A 51 4.68 6.54 1.27
C SER A 51 3.44 6.73 2.14
N GLN A 52 2.44 7.40 1.59
CA GLN A 52 1.09 7.37 2.15
C GLN A 52 0.40 6.04 1.80
N PRO A 53 -0.67 5.67 2.55
CA PRO A 53 -1.52 4.57 2.15
C PRO A 53 -2.02 4.72 0.69
N PRO A 54 -2.23 3.61 -0.03
CA PRO A 54 -2.65 3.59 -1.44
C PRO A 54 -3.86 4.46 -1.78
N TRP A 55 -4.77 4.66 -0.81
CA TRP A 55 -6.03 5.36 -0.98
C TRP A 55 -6.01 6.84 -0.57
N THR A 56 -4.91 7.35 -0.01
CA THR A 56 -4.87 8.72 0.53
C THR A 56 -4.93 9.78 -0.57
N GLU A 57 -4.03 9.71 -1.55
CA GLU A 57 -3.96 10.67 -2.67
C GLU A 57 -3.51 9.98 -3.97
N PRO A 58 -4.33 9.09 -4.54
CA PRO A 58 -3.94 8.34 -5.73
C PRO A 58 -3.87 9.27 -6.96
N LYS A 59 -2.70 9.30 -7.62
CA LYS A 59 -2.47 10.01 -8.88
C LYS A 59 -2.31 9.01 -10.02
N CYS A 60 -3.04 9.20 -11.12
CA CYS A 60 -2.93 8.36 -12.31
C CYS A 60 -1.56 8.54 -12.97
N PRO A 61 -0.76 7.48 -13.18
CA PRO A 61 0.57 7.61 -13.79
C PRO A 61 0.53 7.90 -15.30
N PHE A 62 -0.65 7.79 -15.94
CA PHE A 62 -0.78 7.95 -17.40
C PHE A 62 -1.31 9.31 -17.83
N CYS A 63 -2.12 9.96 -16.99
CA CYS A 63 -2.76 11.25 -17.32
C CYS A 63 -2.67 12.27 -16.19
N GLU A 64 -2.02 11.92 -15.08
CA GLU A 64 -1.83 12.78 -13.91
C GLU A 64 -3.11 13.22 -13.19
N GLY A 65 -4.26 12.69 -13.59
CA GLY A 65 -5.56 12.94 -12.96
C GLY A 65 -5.63 12.39 -11.54
N LEU A 66 -6.43 13.05 -10.69
CA LEU A 66 -6.62 12.71 -9.28
C LEU A 66 -7.93 11.96 -9.02
N HIS A 67 -8.80 11.81 -10.03
CA HIS A 67 -10.02 11.02 -9.91
C HIS A 67 -9.70 9.54 -10.11
N VAL A 68 -9.14 8.90 -9.08
CA VAL A 68 -8.77 7.49 -9.13
C VAL A 68 -9.53 6.70 -8.06
N LYS A 69 -10.24 5.65 -8.49
CA LYS A 69 -10.81 4.65 -7.57
C LYS A 69 -9.72 3.67 -7.15
N VAL A 70 -9.70 3.33 -5.86
CA VAL A 70 -8.70 2.45 -5.26
C VAL A 70 -9.43 1.29 -4.58
N LEU A 71 -9.04 0.07 -4.89
CA LEU A 71 -9.64 -1.16 -4.39
C LEU A 71 -8.53 -2.11 -3.92
N PRO A 72 -8.72 -2.85 -2.80
CA PRO A 72 -7.76 -3.86 -2.38
C PRO A 72 -7.73 -5.03 -3.38
N GLY A 73 -6.54 -5.45 -3.77
CA GLY A 73 -6.29 -6.63 -4.61
C GLY A 73 -5.85 -7.87 -3.84
N GLY A 74 -5.71 -7.73 -2.50
CA GLY A 74 -5.36 -8.81 -1.58
C GLY A 74 -3.87 -8.85 -1.23
N THR A 75 -3.58 -9.64 -0.19
CA THR A 75 -2.23 -9.87 0.31
C THR A 75 -1.45 -10.80 -0.62
N LEU A 76 -0.22 -10.39 -0.94
CA LEU A 76 0.74 -11.21 -1.66
C LEU A 76 1.50 -12.09 -0.67
N VAL A 77 1.25 -13.39 -0.71
CA VAL A 77 2.05 -14.38 0.02
C VAL A 77 3.35 -14.59 -0.75
N PRO A 78 4.54 -14.41 -0.14
CA PRO A 78 5.80 -14.74 -0.78
C PRO A 78 5.79 -16.21 -1.19
N LYS A 79 6.05 -16.53 -2.46
CA LYS A 79 6.27 -17.92 -2.87
C LYS A 79 7.52 -18.44 -2.16
N GLN A 80 7.34 -19.35 -1.21
CA GLN A 80 8.44 -20.10 -0.62
C GLN A 80 9.08 -20.91 -1.76
N ARG A 81 10.36 -20.68 -2.04
CA ARG A 81 11.16 -21.39 -3.05
C ARG A 81 12.16 -22.31 -2.37
#